data_AF-A0A2U2EEL6-F1
#
_entry.id   AF-A0A2U2EEL6-F1
#
_cell.length_a   1.000
_cell.length_b   1.000
_cell.length_c   1.000
_cell.angle_alpha   90.00
_cell.angle_beta   90.00
_cell.angle_gamma   90.00
#
_symmetry.space_group_name_H-M   'P 1'
#
loop_
_entity.id
_entity.type
_entity.pdbx_description
1 polymer ?
#
loop_
_entity_poly.entity_id
_entity_poly.type
_entity_poly.pdbx_seq_one_letter_code
_entity_poly.pdbx_strand_id
1 'polypeptide(L)'
;MKYIFFYDETEHSRKINYETVTANNYYDNFITGIVGWKAEEDECISDRYLAFESKYAYRKKDGELKSQTMKAKDFRLGFASLNNHTIEFYEDLVSLFDEEIIIYFSVFSKIEYVISQLFVNYHSSMFVDVDYMKYSIIKAINVYRPQNVIEAIYKEPQIFVKELRSFLEDRIIKNQANTALKEHENQAFQEILLLLEDTEVPETLDWSYFAPFDGFKKLLTEMNVNEYQLMIDREGKESHTLNSAKNVGLKNVIEEDSKDYIGIRMADMLAGLISRLMQSLKMSLTGDYKDGKMKKTLLDSGWFALNQRQLDLYKKLYRVICEINDYWYKSFSGIYSDDLVAFVALLQFMNHFSDVDEIRNSKIEMQPEYYNAFVCENLNERYKIMRNKLPIDPIVEDGKDYFYNQRGAKVYKDINKQPMLPLHSGQNEFYVLSVGFSQNRTPLVTISENDKPICYRLPNEYSDWTMTVAGVSSMGERLFPSKVLFSLVGGRYLVDIL
;
A
#
# COMPACT_ATOMS: atom_id res chain seq x y z
N MET A 1 -16.00 23.96 -2.72
CA MET A 1 -16.10 23.70 -1.27
C MET A 1 -14.69 23.50 -0.78
N LYS A 2 -14.25 24.33 0.17
CA LYS A 2 -12.84 24.39 0.58
C LYS A 2 -12.54 23.34 1.65
N TYR A 3 -11.52 22.52 1.40
CA TYR A 3 -10.96 21.60 2.40
C TYR A 3 -9.66 22.15 3.00
N ILE A 4 -9.36 21.76 4.23
CA ILE A 4 -8.09 22.00 4.90
C ILE A 4 -7.52 20.63 5.30
N PHE A 5 -6.26 20.38 4.93
CA PHE A 5 -5.55 19.15 5.21
C PHE A 5 -4.25 19.45 5.96
N PHE A 6 -3.85 18.52 6.81
CA PHE A 6 -2.68 18.61 7.67
C PHE A 6 -1.87 17.33 7.55
N TYR A 7 -0.56 17.46 7.39
CA TYR A 7 0.37 16.34 7.20
C TYR A 7 1.39 16.30 8.33
N ASP A 8 1.66 15.09 8.83
CA ASP A 8 2.84 14.79 9.63
C ASP A 8 3.32 13.34 9.33
N GLU A 9 4.53 13.02 9.76
CA GLU A 9 5.22 11.79 9.43
C GLU A 9 5.96 11.18 10.64
N THR A 10 6.28 9.89 10.56
CA THR A 10 7.04 9.19 11.59
C THR A 10 7.96 8.14 10.97
N GLU A 11 8.95 7.71 11.74
CA GLU A 11 9.96 6.72 11.32
C GLU A 11 10.77 7.19 10.10
N HIS A 12 10.91 8.52 9.95
CA HIS A 12 11.70 9.13 8.89
C HIS A 12 13.17 8.78 9.03
N SER A 13 13.86 8.76 7.89
CA SER A 13 15.31 8.60 7.83
C SER A 13 15.80 9.45 6.69
N ARG A 14 16.41 10.61 6.99
CA ARG A 14 16.84 11.57 5.95
C ARG A 14 17.79 10.94 4.94
N LYS A 15 18.63 10.00 5.42
CA LYS A 15 19.50 9.17 4.60
C LYS A 15 19.28 7.72 4.94
N ILE A 16 19.23 6.87 3.93
CA ILE A 16 19.16 5.42 4.10
C ILE A 16 20.54 4.87 3.80
N ASN A 17 21.43 4.94 4.78
CA ASN A 17 22.79 4.39 4.68
C ASN A 17 22.94 3.16 5.59
N TYR A 18 24.13 2.53 5.54
CA TYR A 18 24.44 1.33 6.34
C TYR A 18 24.17 1.54 7.83
N GLU A 19 24.63 2.65 8.40
CA GLU A 19 24.45 2.98 9.82
C GLU A 19 22.97 3.10 10.19
N THR A 20 22.16 3.68 9.30
CA THR A 20 20.72 3.82 9.51
C THR A 20 20.03 2.48 9.54
N VAL A 21 20.27 1.62 8.54
CA VAL A 21 19.59 0.31 8.41
C VAL A 21 20.00 -0.69 9.49
N THR A 22 21.19 -0.53 10.05
CA THR A 22 21.74 -1.40 11.11
C THR A 22 21.50 -0.87 12.53
N ALA A 23 20.91 0.32 12.68
CA ALA A 23 20.60 0.87 13.99
C ALA A 23 19.60 -0.01 14.77
N ASN A 24 19.80 -0.12 16.09
CA ASN A 24 18.96 -0.96 16.95
C ASN A 24 17.48 -0.56 16.96
N ASN A 25 17.20 0.72 16.71
CA ASN A 25 15.85 1.28 16.64
C ASN A 25 15.35 1.45 15.20
N TYR A 26 16.04 0.87 14.21
CA TYR A 26 15.62 0.96 12.81
C TYR A 26 14.31 0.20 12.59
N TYR A 27 13.30 0.94 12.16
CA TYR A 27 12.11 0.39 11.54
C TYR A 27 12.12 0.68 10.04
N ASP A 28 11.75 -0.33 9.23
CA ASP A 28 11.87 -0.25 7.78
C ASP A 28 10.83 0.66 7.14
N ASN A 29 9.62 0.71 7.70
CA ASN A 29 8.55 1.49 7.09
C ASN A 29 8.59 2.95 7.56
N PHE A 30 8.62 3.84 6.59
CA PHE A 30 8.27 5.24 6.74
C PHE A 30 6.75 5.39 6.66
N ILE A 31 6.15 6.14 7.58
CA ILE A 31 4.69 6.25 7.70
C ILE A 31 4.30 7.72 7.75
N THR A 32 3.27 8.07 6.98
CA THR A 32 2.70 9.43 6.96
C THR A 32 1.23 9.40 7.32
N GLY A 33 0.76 10.44 8.01
CA GLY A 33 -0.65 10.69 8.23
C GLY A 33 -1.05 12.01 7.59
N ILE A 34 -2.20 12.04 6.93
CA ILE A 34 -2.88 13.28 6.56
C ILE A 34 -4.29 13.21 7.12
N VAL A 35 -4.68 14.24 7.85
CA VAL A 35 -6.06 14.45 8.29
C VAL A 35 -6.60 15.71 7.63
N GLY A 36 -7.89 15.75 7.32
CA GLY A 36 -8.49 16.96 6.81
C GLY A 36 -9.99 16.98 6.92
N TRP A 37 -10.56 18.15 6.76
CA TRP A 37 -12.00 18.39 6.90
C TRP A 37 -12.40 19.57 6.03
N LYS A 38 -13.70 19.82 5.94
CA LYS A 38 -14.21 21.02 5.30
C LYS A 38 -13.87 22.23 6.18
N ALA A 39 -13.52 23.35 5.57
CA ALA A 39 -13.16 24.55 6.32
C ALA A 39 -14.26 25.08 7.28
N GLU A 40 -15.52 24.71 7.06
CA GLU A 40 -16.65 25.04 7.92
C GLU A 40 -16.68 24.26 9.25
N GLU A 41 -16.03 23.09 9.31
CA GLU A 41 -15.97 22.23 10.51
C GLU A 41 -14.76 22.54 11.41
N ASP A 42 -13.91 23.48 11.01
CA ASP A 42 -12.61 23.74 11.63
C ASP A 42 -12.71 24.13 13.10
N GLU A 43 -13.68 24.97 13.46
CA GLU A 43 -13.91 25.41 14.85
C GLU A 43 -14.32 24.22 15.73
N CYS A 44 -15.30 23.43 15.29
CA CYS A 44 -15.83 22.29 16.04
C CYS A 44 -14.75 21.21 16.28
N ILE A 45 -14.01 20.85 15.22
CA ILE A 45 -12.94 19.84 15.30
C ILE A 45 -11.79 20.35 16.18
N SER A 46 -11.42 21.63 16.05
CA SER A 46 -10.38 22.25 16.87
C SER A 46 -10.74 22.25 18.35
N ASP A 47 -11.96 22.65 18.70
CA ASP A 47 -12.43 22.64 20.09
C ASP A 47 -12.42 21.24 20.70
N ARG A 48 -12.88 20.24 19.92
CA ARG A 48 -12.85 18.83 20.33
C ARG A 48 -11.43 18.34 20.59
N TYR A 49 -10.48 18.66 19.71
CA TYR A 49 -9.08 18.27 19.89
C TYR A 49 -8.41 19.00 21.06
N LEU A 50 -8.66 20.29 21.24
CA LEU A 50 -8.11 21.07 22.34
C LEU A 50 -8.65 20.60 23.71
N ALA A 51 -9.92 20.18 23.77
CA ALA A 51 -10.48 19.55 24.96
C ALA A 51 -9.76 18.23 25.30
N PHE A 52 -9.50 17.40 24.29
CA PHE A 52 -8.68 16.19 24.43
C PHE A 52 -7.27 16.51 24.93
N GLU A 53 -6.57 17.47 24.31
CA GLU A 53 -5.23 17.86 24.74
C GLU A 53 -5.21 18.39 26.18
N SER A 54 -6.26 19.14 26.58
CA SER A 54 -6.40 19.68 27.93
C SER A 54 -6.58 18.57 28.96
N LYS A 55 -7.41 17.56 28.64
CA LYS A 55 -7.59 16.35 29.48
C LYS A 55 -6.28 15.60 29.70
N TYR A 56 -5.42 15.56 28.69
CA TYR A 56 -4.15 14.81 28.71
C TYR A 56 -2.90 15.71 28.79
N ALA A 57 -3.04 16.94 29.29
CA ALA A 57 -1.95 17.92 29.34
C ALA A 57 -0.69 17.42 30.05
N TYR A 58 -0.84 16.54 31.06
CA TYR A 58 0.27 15.91 31.79
C TYR A 58 1.18 15.02 30.92
N ARG A 59 0.73 14.64 29.72
CA ARG A 59 1.52 13.85 28.75
C ARG A 59 2.34 14.72 27.80
N LYS A 60 2.06 16.02 27.73
CA LYS A 60 2.73 16.93 26.79
C LYS A 60 4.24 16.93 27.01
N LYS A 61 4.98 16.98 25.90
CA LYS A 61 6.43 17.18 25.86
C LYS A 61 6.68 18.47 25.09
N ASP A 62 7.51 19.35 25.65
CA ASP A 62 7.84 20.65 25.05
C ASP A 62 6.62 21.49 24.67
N GLY A 63 5.52 21.34 25.42
CA GLY A 63 4.26 22.07 25.23
C GLY A 63 3.24 21.37 24.32
N GLU A 64 3.59 20.24 23.71
CA GLU A 64 2.76 19.59 22.68
C GLU A 64 2.39 18.14 23.04
N LEU A 65 1.18 17.72 22.64
CA LEU A 65 0.74 16.32 22.73
C LEU A 65 0.92 15.67 21.36
N LYS A 66 2.07 15.03 21.16
CA LYS A 66 2.47 14.33 19.93
C LYS A 66 2.68 12.83 20.17
N SER A 67 2.80 12.05 19.10
CA SER A 67 3.01 10.60 19.07
C SER A 67 4.23 10.14 19.88
N GLN A 68 5.25 11.00 20.02
CA GLN A 68 6.40 10.81 20.91
C GLN A 68 6.04 10.59 22.39
N THR A 69 4.80 10.87 22.78
CA THR A 69 4.26 10.62 24.12
C THR A 69 3.72 9.18 24.27
N MET A 70 3.48 8.47 23.16
CA MET A 70 3.09 7.06 23.11
C MET A 70 4.30 6.16 23.37
N LYS A 71 4.22 5.31 24.39
CA LYS A 71 5.35 4.48 24.83
C LYS A 71 5.30 3.13 24.14
N ALA A 72 6.43 2.67 23.58
CA ALA A 72 6.52 1.35 22.94
C ALA A 72 6.03 0.19 23.82
N LYS A 73 6.28 0.27 25.14
CA LYS A 73 5.82 -0.74 26.11
C LYS A 73 4.30 -0.88 26.20
N ASP A 74 3.55 0.18 25.86
CA ASP A 74 2.09 0.19 25.92
C ASP A 74 1.50 -0.75 24.85
N PHE A 75 2.26 -1.03 23.78
CA PHE A 75 1.85 -1.82 22.62
C PHE A 75 2.50 -3.20 22.54
N ARG A 76 3.25 -3.65 23.56
CA ARG A 76 4.03 -4.90 23.53
C ARG A 76 3.20 -6.13 23.10
N LEU A 77 1.91 -6.16 23.44
CA LEU A 77 0.95 -7.19 23.02
C LEU A 77 -0.25 -6.54 22.32
N GLY A 78 0.02 -5.54 21.48
CA GLY A 78 -0.99 -4.64 20.91
C GLY A 78 -1.78 -3.93 22.02
N PHE A 79 -3.11 -3.84 21.88
CA PHE A 79 -3.95 -3.23 22.92
C PHE A 79 -4.12 -4.09 24.18
N ALA A 80 -3.76 -5.39 24.16
CA ALA A 80 -3.83 -6.24 25.34
C ALA A 80 -2.88 -5.78 26.46
N SER A 81 -1.78 -5.08 26.13
CA SER A 81 -0.85 -4.52 27.10
C SER A 81 -1.29 -3.18 27.71
N LEU A 82 -2.38 -2.58 27.25
CA LEU A 82 -2.89 -1.33 27.82
C LEU A 82 -3.52 -1.57 29.19
N ASN A 83 -3.16 -0.76 30.17
CA ASN A 83 -3.80 -0.76 31.49
C ASN A 83 -4.97 0.24 31.54
N ASN A 84 -5.72 0.23 32.64
CA ASN A 84 -6.91 1.08 32.81
C ASN A 84 -6.64 2.58 32.68
N HIS A 85 -5.43 3.07 33.00
CA HIS A 85 -5.06 4.48 32.88
C HIS A 85 -4.59 4.86 31.47
N THR A 86 -4.01 3.91 30.73
CA THR A 86 -3.51 4.17 29.37
C THR A 86 -4.58 3.95 28.31
N ILE A 87 -5.50 3.01 28.52
CA ILE A 87 -6.54 2.69 27.54
C ILE A 87 -7.48 3.87 27.28
N GLU A 88 -7.89 4.61 28.33
CA GLU A 88 -8.78 5.76 28.20
C GLU A 88 -8.20 6.82 27.24
N PHE A 89 -6.89 7.05 27.31
CA PHE A 89 -6.21 7.97 26.38
C PHE A 89 -6.36 7.55 24.92
N TYR A 90 -6.19 6.26 24.62
CA TYR A 90 -6.29 5.77 23.25
C TYR A 90 -7.75 5.66 22.80
N GLU A 91 -8.69 5.33 23.69
CA GLU A 91 -10.12 5.37 23.41
C GLU A 91 -10.57 6.77 23.02
N ASP A 92 -10.17 7.79 23.78
CA ASP A 92 -10.48 9.19 23.49
C ASP A 92 -9.80 9.63 22.19
N LEU A 93 -8.51 9.32 22.01
CA LEU A 93 -7.76 9.66 20.80
C LEU A 93 -8.43 9.11 19.54
N VAL A 94 -8.75 7.81 19.51
CA VAL A 94 -9.36 7.19 18.34
C VAL A 94 -10.77 7.73 18.12
N SER A 95 -11.48 8.16 19.17
CA SER A 95 -12.81 8.78 19.04
C SER A 95 -12.79 10.19 18.44
N LEU A 96 -11.62 10.82 18.33
CA LEU A 96 -11.50 12.11 17.64
C LEU A 96 -11.71 11.98 16.14
N PHE A 97 -11.58 10.78 15.59
CA PHE A 97 -11.69 10.49 14.16
C PHE A 97 -13.07 9.91 13.83
N ASP A 98 -13.92 10.73 13.23
CA ASP A 98 -15.27 10.39 12.78
C ASP A 98 -15.47 10.71 11.30
N GLU A 99 -16.68 10.56 10.78
CA GLU A 99 -16.99 10.72 9.36
C GLU A 99 -16.67 12.12 8.80
N GLU A 100 -16.59 13.14 9.65
CA GLU A 100 -16.28 14.53 9.28
C GLU A 100 -14.79 14.74 8.95
N ILE A 101 -13.92 13.89 9.50
CA ILE A 101 -12.48 13.95 9.30
C ILE A 101 -12.07 12.93 8.24
N ILE A 102 -11.63 13.44 7.11
CA ILE A 102 -10.98 12.67 6.06
C ILE A 102 -9.62 12.21 6.54
N ILE A 103 -9.40 10.89 6.48
CA ILE A 103 -8.13 10.27 6.83
C ILE A 103 -7.43 9.78 5.57
N TYR A 104 -6.14 10.04 5.51
CA TYR A 104 -5.21 9.42 4.58
C TYR A 104 -3.96 8.98 5.33
N PHE A 105 -3.40 7.83 4.98
CA PHE A 105 -2.10 7.43 5.49
C PHE A 105 -1.31 6.65 4.45
N SER A 106 0.00 6.69 4.55
CA SER A 106 0.87 5.94 3.65
C SER A 106 1.96 5.18 4.38
N VAL A 107 2.39 4.07 3.81
CA VAL A 107 3.42 3.18 4.35
C VAL A 107 4.39 2.78 3.24
N PHE A 108 5.66 3.15 3.38
CA PHE A 108 6.69 2.85 2.39
C PHE A 108 7.92 2.23 3.03
N SER A 109 8.41 1.12 2.45
CA SER A 109 9.65 0.49 2.87
C SER A 109 10.86 1.30 2.41
N LYS A 110 11.76 1.60 3.34
CA LYS A 110 13.03 2.27 3.06
C LYS A 110 13.96 1.37 2.25
N ILE A 111 13.98 0.07 2.53
CA ILE A 111 14.69 -0.90 1.68
C ILE A 111 14.09 -0.98 0.28
N GLU A 112 12.76 -0.93 0.12
CA GLU A 112 12.13 -0.90 -1.21
C GLU A 112 12.62 0.28 -2.05
N TYR A 113 12.73 1.47 -1.46
CA TYR A 113 13.23 2.65 -2.16
C TYR A 113 14.65 2.45 -2.70
N VAL A 114 15.55 1.87 -1.90
CA VAL A 114 16.93 1.62 -2.35
C VAL A 114 16.98 0.52 -3.40
N ILE A 115 16.27 -0.60 -3.18
CA ILE A 115 16.19 -1.71 -4.16
C ILE A 115 15.58 -1.24 -5.48
N SER A 116 14.57 -0.37 -5.44
CA SER A 116 13.93 0.15 -6.65
C SER A 116 14.88 0.96 -7.53
N GLN A 117 15.81 1.71 -6.91
CA GLN A 117 16.86 2.45 -7.62
C GLN A 117 17.93 1.52 -8.21
N LEU A 118 18.41 0.53 -7.43
CA LEU A 118 19.39 -0.46 -7.90
C LEU A 118 18.92 -1.21 -9.16
N PHE A 119 17.61 -1.45 -9.25
CA PHE A 119 16.96 -2.18 -10.34
C PHE A 119 16.06 -1.26 -11.20
N VAL A 120 16.45 0.01 -11.40
CA VAL A 120 15.65 0.98 -12.19
C VAL A 120 15.52 0.59 -13.65
N ASN A 121 16.57 -0.01 -14.23
CA ASN A 121 16.63 -0.44 -15.63
C ASN A 121 15.98 -1.81 -15.88
N TYR A 122 15.48 -2.47 -14.83
CA TYR A 122 14.75 -3.72 -14.94
C TYR A 122 13.28 -3.45 -15.22
N HIS A 123 12.72 -4.13 -16.23
CA HIS A 123 11.32 -4.00 -16.62
C HIS A 123 10.62 -5.35 -16.67
N SER A 124 9.37 -5.38 -16.20
CA SER A 124 8.52 -6.56 -16.30
C SER A 124 8.16 -6.85 -17.77
N SER A 125 8.03 -8.12 -18.10
CA SER A 125 7.59 -8.65 -19.39
C SER A 125 6.71 -9.87 -19.16
N MET A 126 6.15 -10.44 -20.23
CA MET A 126 5.41 -11.71 -20.17
C MET A 126 6.18 -12.84 -19.46
N PHE A 127 7.51 -12.84 -19.53
CA PHE A 127 8.36 -13.91 -18.99
C PHE A 127 9.00 -13.56 -17.66
N VAL A 128 9.01 -12.28 -17.27
CA VAL A 128 9.77 -11.77 -16.13
C VAL A 128 8.92 -10.78 -15.35
N ASP A 129 8.64 -11.07 -14.09
CA ASP A 129 8.00 -10.10 -13.18
C ASP A 129 9.07 -9.44 -12.30
N VAL A 130 9.43 -8.20 -12.64
CA VAL A 130 10.49 -7.46 -11.92
C VAL A 130 10.00 -6.95 -10.57
N ASP A 131 8.73 -6.60 -10.42
CA ASP A 131 8.21 -6.16 -9.12
C ASP A 131 8.20 -7.33 -8.14
N TYR A 132 7.89 -8.53 -8.63
CA TYR A 132 8.00 -9.77 -7.88
C TYR A 132 9.44 -10.07 -7.44
N MET A 133 10.40 -9.89 -8.35
CA MET A 133 11.83 -10.02 -8.06
C MET A 133 12.24 -9.04 -6.94
N LYS A 134 11.89 -7.76 -7.09
CA LYS A 134 12.16 -6.70 -6.11
C LYS A 134 11.52 -7.02 -4.76
N TYR A 135 10.23 -7.35 -4.72
CA TYR A 135 9.51 -7.74 -3.50
C TYR A 135 10.21 -8.90 -2.78
N SER A 136 10.61 -9.94 -3.52
CA SER A 136 11.26 -11.12 -2.95
C SER A 136 12.64 -10.80 -2.37
N ILE A 137 13.42 -9.93 -3.04
CA ILE A 137 14.71 -9.43 -2.53
C ILE A 137 14.49 -8.60 -1.25
N ILE A 138 13.55 -7.65 -1.27
CA ILE A 138 13.22 -6.78 -0.12
C ILE A 138 12.80 -7.65 1.08
N LYS A 139 11.90 -8.60 0.85
CA LYS A 139 11.43 -9.53 1.88
C LYS A 139 12.57 -10.37 2.45
N ALA A 140 13.45 -10.90 1.61
CA ALA A 140 14.61 -11.68 2.07
C ALA A 140 15.57 -10.82 2.92
N ILE A 141 15.84 -9.58 2.52
CA ILE A 141 16.66 -8.64 3.29
C ILE A 141 16.02 -8.33 4.65
N ASN A 142 14.72 -8.03 4.66
CA ASN A 142 13.99 -7.69 5.89
C ASN A 142 13.84 -8.88 6.86
N VAL A 143 13.66 -10.09 6.34
CA VAL A 143 13.52 -11.32 7.16
C VAL A 143 14.86 -11.82 7.69
N TYR A 144 15.88 -11.92 6.83
CA TYR A 144 17.15 -12.57 7.19
C TYR A 144 18.23 -11.60 7.65
N ARG A 145 18.07 -10.30 7.40
CA ARG A 145 19.05 -9.24 7.72
C ARG A 145 20.50 -9.62 7.33
N PRO A 146 20.77 -10.05 6.09
CA PRO A 146 22.10 -10.48 5.65
C PRO A 146 23.09 -9.30 5.66
N GLN A 147 24.02 -9.28 6.62
CA GLN A 147 24.92 -8.14 6.84
C GLN A 147 25.75 -7.79 5.60
N ASN A 148 26.34 -8.78 4.94
CA ASN A 148 27.16 -8.53 3.75
C ASN A 148 26.36 -7.90 2.60
N VAL A 149 25.12 -8.36 2.39
CA VAL A 149 24.24 -7.80 1.34
C VAL A 149 23.84 -6.37 1.70
N ILE A 150 23.43 -6.13 2.96
CA ILE A 150 23.06 -4.78 3.43
C ILE A 150 24.25 -3.82 3.31
N GLU A 151 25.46 -4.26 3.66
CA GLU A 151 26.66 -3.45 3.51
C GLU A 151 26.99 -3.20 2.03
N ALA A 152 26.81 -4.21 1.16
CA ALA A 152 27.13 -4.12 -0.26
C ALA A 152 26.20 -3.20 -1.05
N ILE A 153 24.97 -2.94 -0.59
CA ILE A 153 24.05 -1.93 -1.16
C ILE A 153 24.75 -0.56 -1.30
N TYR A 154 25.65 -0.25 -0.37
CA TYR A 154 26.33 1.05 -0.28
C TYR A 154 27.75 1.03 -0.87
N LYS A 155 28.08 -0.03 -1.62
CA LYS A 155 29.37 -0.22 -2.32
C LYS A 155 29.13 -0.19 -3.84
N GLU A 156 30.06 -0.73 -4.61
CA GLU A 156 29.93 -0.85 -6.07
C GLU A 156 28.84 -1.87 -6.47
N PRO A 157 28.10 -1.65 -7.57
CA PRO A 157 26.98 -2.51 -7.97
C PRO A 157 27.36 -3.98 -8.14
N GLN A 158 28.56 -4.25 -8.67
CA GLN A 158 29.05 -5.62 -8.85
C GLN A 158 29.27 -6.34 -7.52
N ILE A 159 29.60 -5.61 -6.46
CA ILE A 159 29.73 -6.16 -5.10
C ILE A 159 28.34 -6.52 -4.57
N PHE A 160 27.35 -5.64 -4.73
CA PHE A 160 25.97 -5.92 -4.33
C PHE A 160 25.43 -7.17 -5.01
N VAL A 161 25.53 -7.26 -6.34
CA VAL A 161 25.10 -8.43 -7.12
C VAL A 161 25.77 -9.70 -6.62
N LYS A 162 27.10 -9.68 -6.43
CA LYS A 162 27.85 -10.84 -5.96
C LYS A 162 27.40 -11.29 -4.57
N GLU A 163 27.28 -10.38 -3.60
CA GLU A 163 26.87 -10.72 -2.24
C GLU A 163 25.41 -11.19 -2.20
N LEU A 164 24.52 -10.59 -2.99
CA LEU A 164 23.14 -11.03 -3.11
C LEU A 164 23.05 -12.44 -3.70
N ARG A 165 23.76 -12.74 -4.80
CA ARG A 165 23.81 -14.09 -5.38
C ARG A 165 24.31 -15.11 -4.36
N SER A 166 25.42 -14.83 -3.70
CA SER A 166 26.00 -15.73 -2.69
C SER A 166 25.04 -15.98 -1.53
N PHE A 167 24.33 -14.95 -1.05
CA PHE A 167 23.32 -15.09 -0.02
C PHE A 167 22.14 -15.96 -0.47
N LEU A 168 21.60 -15.75 -1.68
CA LEU A 168 20.47 -16.52 -2.20
C LEU A 168 20.84 -18.00 -2.41
N GLU A 169 22.02 -18.28 -2.95
CA GLU A 169 22.55 -19.64 -3.11
C GLU A 169 22.71 -20.37 -1.76
N ASP A 170 23.32 -19.71 -0.77
CA ASP A 170 23.44 -20.23 0.60
C ASP A 170 22.07 -20.50 1.23
N ARG A 171 21.10 -19.60 1.03
CA ARG A 171 19.72 -19.79 1.50
C ARG A 171 19.04 -20.99 0.86
N ILE A 172 19.18 -21.18 -0.46
CA ILE A 172 18.62 -22.35 -1.16
C ILE A 172 19.19 -23.65 -0.57
N ILE A 173 20.51 -23.69 -0.31
CA ILE A 173 21.16 -24.85 0.31
C ILE A 173 20.60 -25.09 1.71
N LYS A 174 20.51 -24.06 2.55
CA LYS A 174 19.94 -24.17 3.91
C LYS A 174 18.47 -24.61 3.91
N ASN A 175 17.70 -24.18 2.91
CA ASN A 175 16.29 -24.52 2.75
C ASN A 175 16.06 -26.00 2.42
N GLN A 176 17.08 -26.75 1.97
CA GLN A 176 16.99 -28.21 1.78
C GLN A 176 16.65 -28.95 3.08
N ALA A 177 16.91 -28.35 4.24
CA ALA A 177 16.50 -28.90 5.53
C ALA A 177 14.96 -28.98 5.68
N ASN A 178 14.19 -28.19 4.92
CA ASN A 178 12.73 -28.27 4.87
C ASN A 178 12.18 -27.75 3.53
N THR A 179 12.34 -28.54 2.47
CA THR A 179 11.98 -28.17 1.11
C THR A 179 10.50 -27.83 0.95
N ALA A 180 9.61 -28.55 1.64
CA ALA A 180 8.16 -28.33 1.52
C ALA A 180 7.73 -26.94 2.02
N LEU A 181 8.30 -26.47 3.15
CA LEU A 181 7.98 -25.12 3.67
C LEU A 181 8.67 -24.00 2.90
N LYS A 182 9.67 -24.31 2.10
CA LYS A 182 10.54 -23.33 1.41
C LYS A 182 10.47 -23.40 -0.10
N GLU A 183 9.54 -24.17 -0.66
CA GLU A 183 9.40 -24.34 -2.11
C GLU A 183 9.23 -23.01 -2.85
N HIS A 184 8.27 -22.19 -2.44
CA HIS A 184 8.02 -20.89 -3.06
C HIS A 184 9.20 -19.91 -2.87
N GLU A 185 9.88 -19.95 -1.71
CA GLU A 185 11.07 -19.12 -1.47
C GLU A 185 12.23 -19.55 -2.37
N ASN A 186 12.45 -20.85 -2.52
CA ASN A 186 13.49 -21.39 -3.41
C ASN A 186 13.20 -21.07 -4.88
N GLN A 187 11.94 -21.18 -5.32
CA GLN A 187 11.53 -20.79 -6.68
C GLN A 187 11.83 -19.31 -6.93
N ALA A 188 11.41 -18.43 -6.02
CA ALA A 188 11.69 -17.00 -6.13
C ALA A 188 13.20 -16.71 -6.18
N PHE A 189 14.00 -17.38 -5.34
CA PHE A 189 15.45 -17.20 -5.31
C PHE A 189 16.13 -17.72 -6.58
N GLN A 190 15.67 -18.84 -7.13
CA GLN A 190 16.18 -19.37 -8.40
C GLN A 190 15.84 -18.44 -9.56
N GLU A 191 14.61 -17.93 -9.62
CA GLU A 191 14.20 -16.93 -10.61
C GLU A 191 15.06 -15.67 -10.50
N ILE A 192 15.28 -15.14 -9.29
CA ILE A 192 16.19 -14.00 -9.09
C ILE A 192 17.60 -14.33 -9.61
N LEU A 193 18.17 -15.50 -9.30
CA LEU A 193 19.52 -15.88 -9.73
C LEU A 193 19.67 -15.99 -11.26
N LEU A 194 18.59 -16.33 -11.97
CA LEU A 194 18.52 -16.35 -13.43
C LEU A 194 18.46 -14.95 -14.04
N LEU A 195 17.77 -14.01 -13.37
CA LEU A 195 17.55 -12.64 -13.84
C LEU A 195 18.66 -11.65 -13.44
N LEU A 196 19.36 -11.95 -12.35
CA LEU A 196 20.30 -11.05 -11.71
C LEU A 196 21.63 -11.02 -12.46
N GLU A 197 21.77 -10.07 -13.38
CA GLU A 197 22.96 -9.84 -14.20
C GLU A 197 23.79 -8.67 -13.67
N ASP A 198 23.17 -7.50 -13.52
CA ASP A 198 23.82 -6.26 -13.04
C ASP A 198 22.84 -5.38 -12.24
N THR A 199 23.34 -4.29 -11.66
CA THR A 199 22.54 -3.25 -11.00
C THR A 199 23.14 -1.87 -11.26
N GLU A 200 22.36 -0.82 -11.04
CA GLU A 200 22.85 0.55 -11.08
C GLU A 200 23.38 1.00 -9.72
N VAL A 201 24.22 2.04 -9.70
CA VAL A 201 24.50 2.77 -8.46
C VAL A 201 23.27 3.60 -8.11
N PRO A 202 22.76 3.59 -6.87
CA PRO A 202 21.65 4.46 -6.49
C PRO A 202 22.00 5.92 -6.77
N GLU A 203 21.14 6.63 -7.50
CA GLU A 203 21.36 8.06 -7.82
C GLU A 203 21.47 8.89 -6.54
N THR A 204 20.69 8.55 -5.52
CA THR A 204 20.79 9.13 -4.19
C THR A 204 20.34 8.16 -3.09
N LEU A 205 20.97 8.30 -1.92
CA LEU A 205 20.55 7.64 -0.68
C LEU A 205 19.71 8.58 0.21
N ASP A 206 19.52 9.82 -0.22
CA ASP A 206 18.61 10.75 0.42
C ASP A 206 17.18 10.25 0.21
N TRP A 207 16.42 10.19 1.30
CA TRP A 207 15.03 9.77 1.23
C TRP A 207 14.19 10.80 0.48
N SER A 208 13.28 10.28 -0.34
CA SER A 208 12.34 11.12 -1.07
C SER A 208 10.92 10.96 -0.53
N TYR A 209 10.28 12.11 -0.32
CA TYR A 209 8.93 12.21 0.21
C TYR A 209 7.84 12.25 -0.89
N PHE A 210 8.17 11.95 -2.16
CA PHE A 210 7.21 12.05 -3.26
C PHE A 210 6.03 11.06 -3.13
N ALA A 211 6.30 9.81 -2.74
CA ALA A 211 5.32 8.74 -2.83
C ALA A 211 4.06 8.96 -1.94
N PRO A 212 4.16 9.43 -0.68
CA PRO A 212 3.00 9.85 0.10
C PRO A 212 2.12 10.90 -0.59
N PHE A 213 2.72 11.86 -1.31
CA PHE A 213 1.97 12.92 -1.97
C PHE A 213 1.35 12.46 -3.30
N ASP A 214 1.94 11.47 -3.98
CA ASP A 214 1.31 10.86 -5.16
C ASP A 214 0.00 10.16 -4.77
N GLY A 215 0.01 9.37 -3.70
CA GLY A 215 -1.19 8.75 -3.15
C GLY A 215 -2.24 9.79 -2.71
N PHE A 216 -1.81 10.85 -2.03
CA PHE A 216 -2.73 11.91 -1.60
C PHE A 216 -3.37 12.65 -2.79
N LYS A 217 -2.62 12.89 -3.87
CA LYS A 217 -3.15 13.48 -5.11
C LYS A 217 -4.22 12.58 -5.75
N LYS A 218 -4.04 11.26 -5.70
CA LYS A 218 -5.04 10.30 -6.17
C LYS A 218 -6.30 10.33 -5.32
N LEU A 219 -6.16 10.43 -3.99
CA LEU A 219 -7.29 10.62 -3.08
C LEU A 219 -8.06 11.91 -3.40
N LEU A 220 -7.38 13.05 -3.55
CA LEU A 220 -8.03 14.32 -3.93
C LEU A 220 -8.80 14.19 -5.25
N THR A 221 -8.27 13.44 -6.20
CA THR A 221 -8.92 13.17 -7.50
C THR A 221 -10.17 12.32 -7.32
N GLU A 222 -10.08 11.24 -6.54
CA GLU A 222 -11.20 10.36 -6.19
C GLU A 222 -12.33 11.13 -5.48
N MET A 223 -11.97 12.00 -4.54
CA MET A 223 -12.92 12.87 -3.83
C MET A 223 -13.45 14.03 -4.68
N ASN A 224 -12.93 14.25 -5.89
CA ASN A 224 -13.19 15.42 -6.73
C ASN A 224 -12.94 16.77 -5.99
N VAL A 225 -11.89 16.82 -5.17
CA VAL A 225 -11.50 18.01 -4.41
C VAL A 225 -10.47 18.83 -5.18
N ASN A 226 -10.90 19.99 -5.67
CA ASN A 226 -10.05 20.93 -6.40
C ASN A 226 -9.65 22.16 -5.57
N GLU A 227 -10.44 22.50 -4.54
CA GLU A 227 -10.23 23.63 -3.64
C GLU A 227 -9.78 23.14 -2.27
N TYR A 228 -8.48 23.15 -2.01
CA TYR A 228 -7.93 22.73 -0.73
C TYR A 228 -6.71 23.56 -0.34
N GLN A 229 -6.32 23.45 0.92
CA GLN A 229 -5.02 23.87 1.46
C GLN A 229 -4.39 22.69 2.19
N LEU A 230 -3.09 22.46 1.98
CA LEU A 230 -2.33 21.43 2.68
C LEU A 230 -1.25 22.10 3.55
N MET A 231 -1.31 21.87 4.85
CA MET A 231 -0.33 22.34 5.83
C MET A 231 0.56 21.18 6.26
N ILE A 232 1.86 21.32 6.06
CA ILE A 232 2.86 20.30 6.36
C ILE A 232 3.62 20.73 7.62
N ASP A 233 3.85 19.80 8.56
CA ASP A 233 4.73 20.09 9.71
C ASP A 233 6.12 20.49 9.23
N ARG A 234 6.65 21.58 9.79
CA ARG A 234 7.96 22.08 9.40
C ARG A 234 9.07 21.18 9.96
N GLU A 235 9.54 20.24 9.15
CA GLU A 235 10.71 19.43 9.46
C GLU A 235 12.02 20.00 8.90
N GLY A 236 12.92 20.42 9.79
CA GLY A 236 14.27 20.88 9.42
C GLY A 236 14.29 22.25 8.74
N LYS A 237 15.37 22.55 8.01
CA LYS A 237 15.60 23.86 7.37
C LYS A 237 15.45 23.86 5.85
N GLU A 238 15.45 22.68 5.23
CA GLU A 238 15.55 22.52 3.77
C GLU A 238 14.21 22.27 3.09
N SER A 239 13.12 22.20 3.88
CA SER A 239 11.74 22.06 3.39
C SER A 239 11.57 20.93 2.36
N HIS A 240 12.26 19.81 2.55
CA HIS A 240 12.26 18.69 1.60
C HIS A 240 10.85 18.16 1.36
N THR A 241 10.08 17.96 2.44
CA THR A 241 8.71 17.45 2.39
C THR A 241 7.78 18.40 1.62
N LEU A 242 7.86 19.72 1.86
CA LEU A 242 7.13 20.74 1.10
C LEU A 242 7.50 20.75 -0.38
N ASN A 243 8.79 20.67 -0.69
CA ASN A 243 9.28 20.65 -2.06
C ASN A 243 8.82 19.38 -2.79
N SER A 244 8.80 18.23 -2.10
CA SER A 244 8.24 16.99 -2.64
C SER A 244 6.75 17.11 -2.98
N ALA A 245 5.95 17.69 -2.10
CA ALA A 245 4.53 17.92 -2.37
C ALA A 245 4.31 18.80 -3.61
N LYS A 246 5.08 19.90 -3.74
CA LYS A 246 5.01 20.80 -4.89
C LYS A 246 5.44 20.13 -6.19
N ASN A 247 6.50 19.31 -6.15
CA ASN A 247 7.03 18.61 -7.32
C ASN A 247 6.05 17.54 -7.86
N VAL A 248 5.27 16.89 -6.99
CA VAL A 248 4.17 15.99 -7.39
C VAL A 248 3.00 16.76 -8.05
N GLY A 249 3.01 18.08 -7.94
CA GLY A 249 2.03 18.99 -8.54
C GLY A 249 0.86 19.31 -7.62
N LEU A 250 0.98 19.07 -6.31
CA LEU A 250 0.02 19.58 -5.33
C LEU A 250 0.09 21.11 -5.28
N LYS A 251 -1.07 21.74 -5.28
CA LYS A 251 -1.24 23.20 -5.17
C LYS A 251 -1.56 23.58 -3.72
N ASN A 252 -1.39 24.86 -3.38
CA ASN A 252 -1.76 25.41 -2.07
C ASN A 252 -1.14 24.69 -0.87
N VAL A 253 0.14 24.33 -0.98
CA VAL A 253 0.90 23.65 0.07
C VAL A 253 1.79 24.65 0.81
N ILE A 254 1.72 24.65 2.14
CA ILE A 254 2.54 25.50 3.02
C ILE A 254 3.14 24.68 4.17
N GLU A 255 4.19 25.21 4.78
CA GLU A 255 4.78 24.67 6.01
C GLU A 255 4.38 25.51 7.22
N GLU A 256 3.99 24.83 8.29
CA GLU A 256 3.54 25.45 9.52
C GLU A 256 4.15 24.79 10.76
N ASP A 257 4.08 25.47 11.90
CA ASP A 257 4.55 24.93 13.19
C ASP A 257 3.44 24.13 13.85
N SER A 258 3.71 22.88 14.23
CA SER A 258 2.75 22.02 14.92
C SER A 258 2.19 22.64 16.20
N LYS A 259 2.85 23.63 16.82
CA LYS A 259 2.33 24.35 18.00
C LYS A 259 1.09 25.17 17.68
N ASP A 260 1.02 25.72 16.48
CA ASP A 260 -0.05 26.64 16.07
C ASP A 260 -1.23 25.89 15.42
N TYR A 261 -1.04 24.65 14.96
CA TYR A 261 -2.05 23.91 14.21
C TYR A 261 -2.37 22.53 14.81
N ILE A 262 -3.57 22.40 15.37
CA ILE A 262 -4.07 21.14 15.96
C ILE A 262 -4.10 19.99 14.95
N GLY A 263 -4.40 20.28 13.69
CA GLY A 263 -4.48 19.27 12.64
C GLY A 263 -3.13 18.59 12.35
N ILE A 264 -2.02 19.31 12.50
CA ILE A 264 -0.68 18.70 12.37
C ILE A 264 -0.44 17.70 13.51
N ARG A 265 -0.79 18.09 14.75
CA ARG A 265 -0.68 17.20 15.91
C ARG A 265 -1.64 16.00 15.79
N MET A 266 -2.82 16.17 15.21
CA MET A 266 -3.72 15.07 14.88
C MET A 266 -3.12 14.09 13.86
N ALA A 267 -2.53 14.59 12.78
CA ALA A 267 -1.87 13.77 11.76
C ALA A 267 -0.72 12.95 12.35
N ASP A 268 0.12 13.57 13.19
CA ASP A 268 1.20 12.91 13.92
C ASP A 268 0.69 11.82 14.86
N MET A 269 -0.35 12.12 15.65
CA MET A 269 -0.94 11.15 16.56
C MET A 269 -1.51 9.93 15.83
N LEU A 270 -2.12 10.13 14.65
CA LEU A 270 -2.59 9.04 13.79
C LEU A 270 -1.42 8.21 13.25
N ALA A 271 -0.45 8.86 12.59
CA ALA A 271 0.72 8.19 11.99
C ALA A 271 1.51 7.41 13.06
N GLY A 272 1.69 8.02 14.23
CA GLY A 272 2.33 7.42 15.39
C GLY A 272 1.59 6.21 15.95
N LEU A 273 0.26 6.27 16.08
CA LEU A 273 -0.54 5.12 16.55
C LEU A 273 -0.42 3.92 15.60
N ILE A 274 -0.56 4.17 14.29
CA ILE A 274 -0.39 3.15 13.25
C ILE A 274 1.01 2.55 13.33
N SER A 275 2.03 3.40 13.38
CA SER A 275 3.44 3.00 13.45
C SER A 275 3.75 2.15 14.68
N ARG A 276 3.27 2.52 15.87
CA ARG A 276 3.50 1.76 17.11
C ARG A 276 2.91 0.36 17.07
N LEU A 277 1.70 0.22 16.53
CA LEU A 277 1.05 -1.08 16.36
C LEU A 277 1.77 -1.93 15.32
N MET A 278 2.11 -1.36 14.16
CA MET A 278 2.85 -2.05 13.09
C MET A 278 4.22 -2.53 13.57
N GLN A 279 4.98 -1.68 14.27
CA GLN A 279 6.28 -2.06 14.85
C GLN A 279 6.16 -3.22 15.83
N SER A 280 5.20 -3.14 16.76
CA SER A 280 5.01 -4.19 17.75
C SER A 280 4.61 -5.53 17.11
N LEU A 281 3.72 -5.45 16.11
CA LEU A 281 3.30 -6.62 15.35
C LEU A 281 4.47 -7.23 14.57
N LYS A 282 5.28 -6.40 13.90
CA LYS A 282 6.49 -6.82 13.19
C LYS A 282 7.48 -7.50 14.12
N MET A 283 7.76 -6.90 15.28
CA MET A 283 8.67 -7.48 16.27
C MET A 283 8.17 -8.84 16.76
N SER A 284 6.86 -9.00 16.95
CA SER A 284 6.26 -10.27 17.42
C SER A 284 6.23 -11.35 16.34
N LEU A 285 6.15 -10.97 15.06
CA LEU A 285 6.13 -11.89 13.92
C LEU A 285 7.51 -12.18 13.33
N THR A 286 8.56 -11.46 13.75
CA THR A 286 9.92 -11.69 13.28
C THR A 286 10.57 -12.82 14.08
N GLY A 287 10.83 -13.96 13.42
CA GLY A 287 11.56 -15.07 14.01
C GLY A 287 13.06 -14.79 14.19
N ASP A 288 13.68 -15.44 15.18
CA ASP A 288 15.14 -15.46 15.30
C ASP A 288 15.72 -16.55 14.38
N TYR A 289 16.32 -16.11 13.26
CA TYR A 289 16.97 -16.98 12.29
C TYR A 289 18.49 -17.15 12.52
N LYS A 290 19.07 -16.61 13.61
CA LYS A 290 20.52 -16.63 13.87
C LYS A 290 21.10 -18.04 13.92
N ASP A 291 20.36 -18.99 14.49
CA ASP A 291 20.82 -20.39 14.64
C ASP A 291 20.51 -21.26 13.40
N GLY A 292 19.94 -20.68 12.34
CA GLY A 292 19.54 -21.40 11.12
C GLY A 292 18.38 -22.39 11.31
N LYS A 293 17.88 -22.58 12.54
CA LYS A 293 16.75 -23.47 12.84
C LYS A 293 15.44 -22.83 12.42
N MET A 294 14.73 -23.49 11.52
CA MET A 294 13.38 -23.07 11.12
C MET A 294 12.41 -23.31 12.27
N LYS A 295 11.88 -22.24 12.84
CA LYS A 295 10.80 -22.26 13.82
C LYS A 295 9.64 -21.45 13.28
N LYS A 296 8.43 -21.99 13.43
CA LYS A 296 7.22 -21.23 13.19
C LYS A 296 7.14 -20.11 14.22
N THR A 297 7.04 -18.87 13.76
CA THR A 297 6.82 -17.71 14.62
C THR A 297 5.34 -17.39 14.60
N LEU A 298 4.75 -17.30 15.77
CA LEU A 298 3.36 -16.94 15.99
C LEU A 298 3.32 -15.76 16.95
N LEU A 299 2.20 -15.03 16.95
CA LEU A 299 1.93 -14.09 18.04
C LEU A 299 1.86 -14.84 19.36
N ASP A 300 2.30 -14.17 20.43
CA ASP A 300 2.06 -14.65 21.79
C ASP A 300 0.54 -14.70 22.06
N SER A 301 0.04 -15.73 22.75
CA SER A 301 -1.41 -15.84 23.05
C SER A 301 -1.92 -14.66 23.89
N GLY A 302 -1.03 -13.95 24.58
CA GLY A 302 -1.32 -12.69 25.26
C GLY A 302 -1.80 -11.55 24.37
N TRP A 303 -1.56 -11.57 23.05
CA TRP A 303 -2.16 -10.62 22.10
C TRP A 303 -3.69 -10.70 22.08
N PHE A 304 -4.24 -11.87 22.42
CA PHE A 304 -5.68 -12.17 22.41
C PHE A 304 -6.27 -12.21 23.82
N ALA A 305 -5.45 -11.99 24.87
CA ALA A 305 -5.88 -11.93 26.26
C ALA A 305 -6.50 -10.55 26.59
N LEU A 306 -7.60 -10.23 25.92
CA LEU A 306 -8.25 -8.93 25.99
C LEU A 306 -9.35 -8.89 27.07
N ASN A 307 -9.56 -7.69 27.63
CA ASN A 307 -10.85 -7.31 28.23
C ASN A 307 -11.72 -6.59 27.19
N GLN A 308 -13.01 -6.41 27.51
CA GLN A 308 -13.96 -5.87 26.54
C GLN A 308 -13.57 -4.48 26.02
N ARG A 309 -13.07 -3.59 26.89
CA ARG A 309 -12.62 -2.25 26.48
C ARG A 309 -11.46 -2.31 25.46
N GLN A 310 -10.51 -3.24 25.66
CA GLN A 310 -9.38 -3.40 24.73
C GLN A 310 -9.82 -3.94 23.37
N LEU A 311 -10.80 -4.85 23.35
CA LEU A 311 -11.42 -5.33 22.11
C LEU A 311 -12.21 -4.21 21.41
N ASP A 312 -13.01 -3.45 22.17
CA ASP A 312 -13.79 -2.32 21.65
C ASP A 312 -12.87 -1.23 21.08
N LEU A 313 -11.67 -1.03 21.66
CA LEU A 313 -10.68 -0.13 21.10
C LEU A 313 -10.14 -0.62 19.74
N TYR A 314 -9.90 -1.94 19.57
CA TYR A 314 -9.57 -2.49 18.25
C TYR A 314 -10.70 -2.27 17.24
N LYS A 315 -11.96 -2.49 17.63
CA LYS A 315 -13.13 -2.25 16.78
C LYS A 315 -13.26 -0.78 16.39
N LYS A 316 -13.02 0.12 17.33
CA LYS A 316 -13.02 1.56 17.07
C LYS A 316 -11.93 1.95 16.07
N LEU A 317 -10.71 1.43 16.26
CA LEU A 317 -9.61 1.67 15.33
C LEU A 317 -9.89 1.03 13.95
N TYR A 318 -10.49 -0.16 13.91
CA TYR A 318 -10.92 -0.79 12.67
C TYR A 318 -11.92 0.09 11.91
N ARG A 319 -12.95 0.63 12.57
CA ARG A 319 -13.87 1.58 11.95
C ARG A 319 -13.15 2.79 11.36
N VAL A 320 -12.23 3.39 12.13
CA VAL A 320 -11.44 4.55 11.70
C VAL A 320 -10.55 4.24 10.50
N ILE A 321 -9.88 3.09 10.46
CA ILE A 321 -8.93 2.74 9.40
C ILE A 321 -9.62 2.13 8.17
N CYS A 322 -10.65 1.30 8.36
CA CYS A 322 -11.22 0.45 7.33
C CYS A 322 -12.64 0.79 6.89
N GLU A 323 -13.44 1.52 7.68
CA GLU A 323 -14.88 1.73 7.36
C GLU A 323 -15.24 3.17 7.02
N ILE A 324 -14.81 4.16 7.82
CA ILE A 324 -15.13 5.57 7.54
C ILE A 324 -14.28 6.12 6.40
N ASN A 325 -14.80 7.08 5.63
CA ASN A 325 -14.16 7.62 4.43
C ASN A 325 -13.68 6.50 3.47
N ASP A 326 -14.61 5.65 3.03
CA ASP A 326 -14.35 4.51 2.13
C ASP A 326 -13.89 4.97 0.74
N TYR A 327 -12.65 5.44 0.68
CA TYR A 327 -11.93 5.85 -0.52
C TYR A 327 -10.83 4.84 -0.79
N TRP A 328 -10.69 4.44 -2.05
CA TRP A 328 -9.65 3.53 -2.49
C TRP A 328 -8.26 4.02 -2.12
N TYR A 329 -8.00 5.32 -2.31
CA TYR A 329 -6.69 5.92 -2.01
C TYR A 329 -6.56 6.43 -0.58
N LYS A 330 -7.44 6.05 0.35
CA LYS A 330 -7.29 6.33 1.79
C LYS A 330 -5.97 5.81 2.36
N SER A 331 -5.52 4.66 1.89
CA SER A 331 -4.22 4.09 2.25
C SER A 331 -3.37 3.91 1.01
N PHE A 332 -2.08 4.23 1.10
CA PHE A 332 -1.16 4.13 -0.04
C PHE A 332 0.17 3.47 0.36
N SER A 333 0.70 2.60 -0.50
CA SER A 333 1.93 1.87 -0.20
C SER A 333 2.71 1.50 -1.46
N GLY A 334 3.96 1.12 -1.27
CA GLY A 334 4.80 0.50 -2.30
C GLY A 334 4.43 -0.96 -2.61
N ILE A 335 5.32 -1.62 -3.34
CA ILE A 335 5.20 -3.05 -3.68
C ILE A 335 5.42 -3.94 -2.45
N TYR A 336 6.23 -3.51 -1.48
CA TYR A 336 6.47 -4.22 -0.23
C TYR A 336 5.64 -3.61 0.91
N SER A 337 4.46 -4.19 1.14
CA SER A 337 3.47 -3.70 2.11
C SER A 337 3.12 -4.73 3.20
N ASP A 338 3.99 -5.70 3.48
CA ASP A 338 3.69 -6.84 4.36
C ASP A 338 3.25 -6.40 5.77
N ASP A 339 3.95 -5.44 6.37
CA ASP A 339 3.61 -4.95 7.72
C ASP A 339 2.25 -4.23 7.74
N LEU A 340 1.91 -3.49 6.66
CA LEU A 340 0.62 -2.83 6.52
C LEU A 340 -0.51 -3.87 6.37
N VAL A 341 -0.30 -4.89 5.52
CA VAL A 341 -1.26 -6.00 5.34
C VAL A 341 -1.48 -6.73 6.66
N ALA A 342 -0.40 -7.01 7.41
CA ALA A 342 -0.50 -7.64 8.71
C ALA A 342 -1.28 -6.78 9.72
N PHE A 343 -1.04 -5.47 9.74
CA PHE A 343 -1.78 -4.54 10.61
C PHE A 343 -3.28 -4.51 10.29
N VAL A 344 -3.64 -4.36 9.01
CA VAL A 344 -5.05 -4.36 8.59
C VAL A 344 -5.72 -5.71 8.89
N ALA A 345 -5.01 -6.82 8.64
CA ALA A 345 -5.50 -8.16 8.97
C ALA A 345 -5.71 -8.32 10.48
N LEU A 346 -4.84 -7.74 11.34
CA LEU A 346 -5.05 -7.74 12.79
C LEU A 346 -6.33 -7.00 13.18
N LEU A 347 -6.58 -5.83 12.59
CA LEU A 347 -7.80 -5.05 12.89
C LEU A 347 -9.06 -5.83 12.47
N GLN A 348 -9.06 -6.40 11.26
CA GLN A 348 -10.16 -7.26 10.77
C GLN A 348 -10.36 -8.48 11.67
N PHE A 349 -9.26 -9.13 12.06
CA PHE A 349 -9.28 -10.28 12.95
C PHE A 349 -9.75 -9.91 14.35
N MET A 350 -9.47 -8.73 14.88
CA MET A 350 -10.05 -8.35 16.18
C MET A 350 -11.52 -7.94 16.03
N ASN A 351 -11.90 -7.33 14.92
CA ASN A 351 -13.26 -6.86 14.68
C ASN A 351 -14.28 -7.98 14.50
N HIS A 352 -13.88 -9.16 14.00
CA HIS A 352 -14.84 -10.26 13.76
C HIS A 352 -15.45 -10.84 15.03
N PHE A 353 -14.78 -10.72 16.19
CA PHE A 353 -15.29 -11.21 17.45
C PHE A 353 -16.42 -10.32 17.98
N SER A 354 -17.53 -10.89 18.45
CA SER A 354 -18.61 -10.12 19.10
C SER A 354 -18.14 -9.51 20.43
N ASP A 355 -17.45 -10.30 21.24
CA ASP A 355 -17.00 -9.97 22.59
C ASP A 355 -15.78 -10.84 22.97
N VAL A 356 -15.22 -10.57 24.14
CA VAL A 356 -14.04 -11.31 24.63
C VAL A 356 -14.33 -12.75 25.03
N ASP A 357 -15.59 -13.13 25.28
CA ASP A 357 -15.93 -14.50 25.61
C ASP A 357 -15.87 -15.39 24.37
N GLU A 358 -16.18 -14.86 23.17
CA GLU A 358 -15.94 -15.58 21.91
C GLU A 358 -14.47 -15.97 21.72
N ILE A 359 -13.54 -15.06 22.03
CA ILE A 359 -12.09 -15.31 21.97
C ILE A 359 -11.67 -16.43 22.94
N ARG A 360 -12.24 -16.42 24.15
CA ARG A 360 -11.96 -17.43 25.20
C ARG A 360 -12.55 -18.78 24.85
N ASN A 361 -13.78 -18.82 24.37
CA ASN A 361 -14.52 -20.03 24.03
C ASN A 361 -13.88 -20.78 22.85
N SER A 362 -13.22 -20.07 21.94
CA SER A 362 -12.48 -20.63 20.81
C SER A 362 -11.06 -21.11 21.14
N LYS A 363 -10.71 -21.18 22.44
CA LYS A 363 -9.40 -21.50 23.02
C LYS A 363 -8.35 -20.44 22.68
N ILE A 364 -8.00 -19.62 23.68
CA ILE A 364 -7.03 -18.53 23.53
C ILE A 364 -5.68 -18.99 22.94
N GLU A 365 -5.23 -20.21 23.26
CA GLU A 365 -3.98 -20.78 22.74
C GLU A 365 -4.00 -21.09 21.24
N MET A 366 -5.18 -21.20 20.64
CA MET A 366 -5.35 -21.39 19.19
C MET A 366 -5.47 -20.08 18.42
N GLN A 367 -5.69 -18.95 19.09
CA GLN A 367 -5.83 -17.66 18.43
C GLN A 367 -4.60 -17.25 17.62
N PRO A 368 -3.35 -17.47 18.10
CA PRO A 368 -2.18 -17.24 17.28
C PRO A 368 -2.17 -18.02 15.96
N GLU A 369 -2.68 -19.25 15.97
CA GLU A 369 -2.77 -20.10 14.79
C GLU A 369 -3.80 -19.59 13.78
N TYR A 370 -4.99 -19.23 14.26
CA TYR A 370 -6.06 -18.68 13.43
C TYR A 370 -5.66 -17.34 12.81
N TYR A 371 -5.08 -16.44 13.60
CA TYR A 371 -4.56 -15.19 13.08
C TYR A 371 -3.44 -15.43 12.05
N ASN A 372 -2.50 -16.35 12.33
CA ASN A 372 -1.42 -16.66 11.39
C ASN A 372 -1.96 -17.19 10.05
N ALA A 373 -2.99 -18.06 10.07
CA ALA A 373 -3.64 -18.53 8.84
C ALA A 373 -4.27 -17.36 8.08
N PHE A 374 -5.03 -16.51 8.78
CA PHE A 374 -5.73 -15.36 8.21
C PHE A 374 -4.76 -14.33 7.59
N VAL A 375 -3.69 -13.96 8.29
CA VAL A 375 -2.71 -13.00 7.78
C VAL A 375 -1.89 -13.58 6.61
N CYS A 376 -1.57 -14.89 6.63
CA CYS A 376 -0.91 -15.54 5.50
C CYS A 376 -1.77 -15.52 4.23
N GLU A 377 -3.09 -15.72 4.36
CA GLU A 377 -4.03 -15.62 3.24
C GLU A 377 -4.07 -14.20 2.68
N ASN A 378 -4.19 -13.18 3.54
CA ASN A 378 -4.17 -11.77 3.13
C ASN A 378 -2.85 -11.37 2.43
N LEU A 379 -1.70 -11.82 2.95
CA LEU A 379 -0.40 -11.60 2.30
C LEU A 379 -0.32 -12.28 0.93
N ASN A 380 -0.87 -13.49 0.79
CA ASN A 380 -0.91 -14.21 -0.47
C ASN A 380 -1.82 -13.53 -1.50
N GLU A 381 -2.99 -13.02 -1.08
CA GLU A 381 -3.86 -12.25 -1.97
C GLU A 381 -3.21 -10.93 -2.41
N ARG A 382 -2.58 -10.20 -1.48
CA ARG A 382 -1.81 -8.99 -1.84
C ARG A 382 -0.72 -9.28 -2.87
N TYR A 383 -0.02 -10.39 -2.67
CA TYR A 383 1.03 -10.85 -3.57
C TYR A 383 0.50 -11.23 -4.96
N LYS A 384 -0.69 -11.85 -5.06
CA LYS A 384 -1.35 -12.09 -6.36
C LYS A 384 -1.76 -10.79 -7.04
N ILE A 385 -2.29 -9.83 -6.29
CA ILE A 385 -2.69 -8.51 -6.82
C ILE A 385 -1.48 -7.78 -7.43
N MET A 386 -0.33 -7.82 -6.76
CA MET A 386 0.92 -7.20 -7.25
C MET A 386 1.41 -7.77 -8.60
N ARG A 387 1.09 -9.04 -8.90
CA ARG A 387 1.43 -9.64 -10.20
C ARG A 387 0.61 -9.06 -11.35
N ASN A 388 -0.57 -8.50 -11.07
CA ASN A 388 -1.39 -7.85 -12.08
C ASN A 388 -0.84 -6.44 -12.36
N LYS A 389 -0.28 -6.25 -13.56
CA LYS A 389 0.29 -4.99 -14.03
C LYS A 389 -0.75 -4.02 -14.59
N LEU A 390 -2.03 -4.38 -14.61
CA LEU A 390 -3.09 -3.47 -15.00
C LEU A 390 -3.29 -2.41 -13.92
N PRO A 391 -3.28 -1.11 -14.27
CA PRO A 391 -3.64 -0.05 -13.35
C PRO A 391 -5.07 -0.22 -12.84
N ILE A 392 -5.26 -0.04 -11.53
CA ILE A 392 -6.56 0.02 -10.88
C ILE A 392 -6.92 1.49 -10.71
N ASP A 393 -7.92 1.94 -11.47
CA ASP A 393 -8.50 3.27 -11.36
C ASP A 393 -9.94 3.15 -10.84
N PRO A 394 -10.25 3.69 -9.65
CA PRO A 394 -11.61 3.75 -9.15
C PRO A 394 -12.52 4.53 -10.10
N ILE A 395 -13.74 4.04 -10.28
CA ILE A 395 -14.76 4.77 -11.05
C ILE A 395 -15.38 5.81 -10.12
N VAL A 396 -15.29 7.09 -10.49
CA VAL A 396 -15.90 8.18 -9.72
C VAL A 396 -17.42 8.01 -9.67
N GLU A 397 -17.98 7.97 -8.47
CA GLU A 397 -19.43 7.94 -8.26
C GLU A 397 -20.03 9.35 -8.30
N ASP A 398 -20.18 9.90 -9.50
CA ASP A 398 -20.75 11.24 -9.72
C ASP A 398 -22.25 11.22 -10.10
N GLY A 399 -22.93 10.10 -9.86
CA GLY A 399 -24.33 9.89 -10.22
C GLY A 399 -24.61 9.70 -11.71
N LYS A 400 -23.60 9.77 -12.59
CA LYS A 400 -23.79 9.54 -14.03
C LYS A 400 -23.97 8.04 -14.34
N ASP A 401 -24.63 7.75 -15.46
CA ASP A 401 -24.81 6.40 -15.98
C ASP A 401 -23.64 5.91 -16.85
N TYR A 402 -22.53 6.65 -16.86
CA TYR A 402 -21.31 6.35 -17.60
C TYR A 402 -20.07 6.85 -16.85
N PHE A 403 -18.90 6.37 -17.28
CA PHE A 403 -17.58 6.86 -16.88
C PHE A 403 -16.67 6.96 -18.11
N TYR A 404 -15.48 7.53 -17.95
CA TYR A 404 -14.46 7.53 -19.00
C TYR A 404 -13.36 6.53 -18.65
N ASN A 405 -12.98 5.69 -19.62
CA ASN A 405 -11.84 4.80 -19.44
C ASN A 405 -10.50 5.55 -19.56
N GLN A 406 -9.38 4.86 -19.30
CA GLN A 406 -8.02 5.42 -19.37
C GLN A 406 -7.62 6.00 -20.74
N ARG A 407 -8.34 5.64 -21.81
CA ARG A 407 -8.13 6.19 -23.15
C ARG A 407 -9.03 7.38 -23.45
N GLY A 408 -9.88 7.79 -22.52
CA GLY A 408 -10.82 8.91 -22.68
C GLY A 408 -12.13 8.53 -23.38
N ALA A 409 -12.41 7.24 -23.58
CA ALA A 409 -13.67 6.81 -24.19
C ALA A 409 -14.79 6.69 -23.15
N LYS A 410 -15.99 7.11 -23.52
CA LYS A 410 -17.21 6.96 -22.72
C LYS A 410 -17.61 5.48 -22.64
N VAL A 411 -17.78 4.98 -21.42
CA VAL A 411 -18.25 3.62 -21.10
C VAL A 411 -19.50 3.71 -20.25
N TYR A 412 -20.61 3.14 -20.73
CA TYR A 412 -21.86 3.11 -19.96
C TYR A 412 -21.80 2.05 -18.84
N LYS A 413 -22.35 2.40 -17.67
CA LYS A 413 -22.52 1.46 -16.54
C LYS A 413 -23.49 0.33 -16.91
N ASP A 414 -24.57 0.65 -17.62
CA ASP A 414 -25.39 -0.34 -18.32
C ASP A 414 -24.76 -0.70 -19.65
N ILE A 415 -24.14 -1.87 -19.70
CA ILE A 415 -23.42 -2.38 -20.87
C ILE A 415 -24.31 -2.48 -22.12
N ASN A 416 -25.63 -2.62 -21.97
CA ASN A 416 -26.55 -2.71 -23.11
C ASN A 416 -26.67 -1.39 -23.88
N LYS A 417 -26.37 -0.26 -23.24
CA LYS A 417 -26.31 1.06 -23.89
C LYS A 417 -25.06 1.25 -24.73
N GLN A 418 -24.04 0.40 -24.55
CA GLN A 418 -22.81 0.49 -25.31
C GLN A 418 -23.03 -0.02 -26.75
N PRO A 419 -22.63 0.73 -27.79
CA PRO A 419 -22.80 0.32 -29.18
C PRO A 419 -21.95 -0.92 -29.50
N MET A 420 -22.42 -1.74 -30.43
CA MET A 420 -21.62 -2.83 -31.02
C MET A 420 -20.62 -2.25 -32.04
N LEU A 421 -19.43 -2.84 -32.12
CA LEU A 421 -18.45 -2.45 -33.13
C LEU A 421 -19.04 -2.69 -34.54
N PRO A 422 -19.01 -1.70 -35.46
CA PRO A 422 -19.61 -1.83 -36.77
C PRO A 422 -18.75 -2.73 -37.67
N LEU A 423 -19.02 -4.04 -37.63
CA LEU A 423 -18.35 -5.05 -38.45
C LEU A 423 -19.16 -5.34 -39.72
N HIS A 424 -18.47 -5.42 -40.86
CA HIS A 424 -18.99 -5.94 -42.12
C HIS A 424 -18.33 -7.29 -42.47
N SER A 425 -18.98 -8.07 -43.35
CA SER A 425 -18.38 -9.31 -43.85
C SER A 425 -17.11 -9.00 -44.65
N GLY A 426 -16.06 -9.80 -44.44
CA GLY A 426 -14.72 -9.50 -44.94
C GLY A 426 -13.79 -9.07 -43.82
N GLN A 427 -12.93 -8.10 -44.11
CA GLN A 427 -11.87 -7.64 -43.21
C GLN A 427 -12.14 -6.20 -42.75
N ASN A 428 -12.08 -5.97 -41.44
CA ASN A 428 -12.35 -4.67 -40.82
C ASN A 428 -11.10 -4.23 -40.06
N GLU A 429 -10.36 -3.24 -40.57
CA GLU A 429 -9.19 -2.69 -39.88
C GLU A 429 -9.61 -1.54 -38.97
N PHE A 430 -9.19 -1.58 -37.70
CA PHE A 430 -9.34 -0.48 -36.75
C PHE A 430 -8.03 -0.17 -36.05
N TYR A 431 -7.83 1.10 -35.71
CA TYR A 431 -6.76 1.50 -34.79
C TYR A 431 -7.25 1.36 -33.35
N VAL A 432 -6.85 0.28 -32.69
CA VAL A 432 -7.31 -0.09 -31.34
C VAL A 432 -6.42 0.57 -30.29
N LEU A 433 -7.03 1.24 -29.32
CA LEU A 433 -6.37 1.93 -28.21
C LEU A 433 -6.31 1.09 -26.92
N SER A 434 -7.31 0.25 -26.70
CA SER A 434 -7.37 -0.71 -25.58
C SER A 434 -8.44 -1.77 -25.81
N VAL A 435 -8.28 -2.92 -25.14
CA VAL A 435 -9.22 -4.04 -25.12
C VAL A 435 -9.41 -4.48 -23.67
N GLY A 436 -10.62 -4.88 -23.30
CA GLY A 436 -10.90 -5.34 -21.94
C GLY A 436 -12.31 -5.87 -21.77
N PHE A 437 -12.78 -5.93 -20.53
CA PHE A 437 -14.10 -6.42 -20.19
C PHE A 437 -14.89 -5.41 -19.37
N SER A 438 -16.20 -5.39 -19.59
CA SER A 438 -17.14 -4.79 -18.62
C SER A 438 -17.19 -5.61 -17.32
N GLN A 439 -17.80 -5.06 -16.26
CA GLN A 439 -18.09 -5.83 -15.02
C GLN A 439 -18.86 -7.12 -15.29
N ASN A 440 -19.78 -7.12 -16.26
CA ASN A 440 -20.57 -8.30 -16.65
C ASN A 440 -19.82 -9.23 -17.64
N ARG A 441 -18.50 -9.10 -17.74
CA ARG A 441 -17.62 -9.91 -18.62
C ARG A 441 -17.97 -9.84 -20.11
N THR A 442 -18.68 -8.80 -20.56
CA THR A 442 -18.83 -8.49 -21.99
C THR A 442 -17.52 -7.94 -22.55
N PRO A 443 -17.02 -8.45 -23.70
CA PRO A 443 -15.78 -7.96 -24.30
C PRO A 443 -15.98 -6.56 -24.89
N LEU A 444 -14.99 -5.70 -24.65
CA LEU A 444 -14.98 -4.30 -25.04
C LEU A 444 -13.71 -3.98 -25.83
N VAL A 445 -13.84 -3.10 -26.82
CA VAL A 445 -12.72 -2.51 -27.57
C VAL A 445 -12.87 -0.99 -27.59
N THR A 446 -11.79 -0.27 -27.32
CA THR A 446 -11.71 1.16 -27.58
C THR A 446 -10.88 1.40 -28.82
N ILE A 447 -11.45 2.09 -29.81
CA ILE A 447 -10.77 2.44 -31.06
C ILE A 447 -10.60 3.96 -31.19
N SER A 448 -9.67 4.39 -32.03
CA SER A 448 -9.62 5.77 -32.51
C SER A 448 -10.51 5.90 -33.73
N GLU A 449 -11.60 6.67 -33.61
CA GLU A 449 -12.46 7.07 -34.72
C GLU A 449 -12.41 8.59 -34.86
N ASN A 450 -11.94 9.10 -36.01
CA ASN A 450 -11.74 10.53 -36.26
C ASN A 450 -10.94 11.22 -35.14
N ASP A 451 -9.82 10.60 -34.72
CA ASP A 451 -8.94 11.04 -33.63
C ASP A 451 -9.64 11.15 -32.25
N LYS A 452 -10.78 10.48 -32.08
CA LYS A 452 -11.50 10.40 -30.82
C LYS A 452 -11.58 8.96 -30.32
N PRO A 453 -11.34 8.74 -29.01
CA PRO A 453 -11.46 7.42 -28.41
C PRO A 453 -12.95 7.05 -28.25
N ILE A 454 -13.38 5.95 -28.85
CA ILE A 454 -14.75 5.43 -28.73
C ILE A 454 -14.71 3.96 -28.33
N CYS A 455 -15.50 3.62 -27.31
CA CYS A 455 -15.63 2.27 -26.79
C CYS A 455 -16.82 1.56 -27.46
N TYR A 456 -16.63 0.30 -27.83
CA TYR A 456 -17.66 -0.57 -28.41
C TYR A 456 -17.67 -1.92 -27.70
N ARG A 457 -18.83 -2.56 -27.70
CA ARG A 457 -18.94 -4.00 -27.45
C ARG A 457 -18.42 -4.78 -28.65
N LEU A 458 -17.70 -5.85 -28.35
CA LEU A 458 -17.35 -6.86 -29.33
C LEU A 458 -18.40 -8.00 -29.32
N PRO A 459 -18.60 -8.68 -30.45
CA PRO A 459 -19.25 -9.99 -30.47
C PRO A 459 -18.62 -10.97 -29.47
N ASN A 460 -19.43 -11.84 -28.88
CA ASN A 460 -18.97 -12.80 -27.87
C ASN A 460 -17.94 -13.79 -28.43
N GLU A 461 -17.93 -14.00 -29.74
CA GLU A 461 -16.97 -14.82 -30.47
C GLU A 461 -15.52 -14.30 -30.35
N TYR A 462 -15.33 -13.02 -29.99
CA TYR A 462 -14.01 -12.44 -29.69
C TYR A 462 -13.62 -12.53 -28.21
N SER A 463 -14.42 -13.18 -27.34
CA SER A 463 -14.15 -13.22 -25.90
C SER A 463 -12.82 -13.90 -25.56
N ASP A 464 -12.48 -15.00 -26.23
CA ASP A 464 -11.22 -15.74 -25.98
C ASP A 464 -9.99 -14.90 -26.36
N TRP A 465 -10.06 -14.20 -27.50
CA TRP A 465 -9.01 -13.25 -27.88
C TRP A 465 -8.92 -12.09 -26.90
N THR A 466 -10.06 -11.52 -26.50
CA THR A 466 -10.13 -10.42 -25.50
C THR A 466 -9.50 -10.86 -24.18
N MET A 467 -9.77 -12.09 -23.74
CA MET A 467 -9.18 -12.68 -22.54
C MET A 467 -7.68 -12.85 -22.68
N THR A 468 -7.22 -13.32 -23.84
CA THR A 468 -5.80 -13.49 -24.13
C THR A 468 -5.06 -12.17 -24.08
N VAL A 469 -5.52 -11.14 -24.80
CA VAL A 469 -4.85 -9.83 -24.83
C VAL A 469 -4.92 -9.09 -23.49
N ALA A 470 -6.02 -9.24 -22.74
CA ALA A 470 -6.14 -8.70 -21.39
C ALA A 470 -5.17 -9.41 -20.41
N GLY A 471 -5.05 -10.74 -20.52
CA GLY A 471 -4.10 -11.53 -19.73
C GLY A 471 -2.65 -11.14 -20.02
N VAL A 472 -2.29 -11.02 -21.30
CA VAL A 472 -0.96 -10.54 -21.72
C VAL A 472 -0.68 -9.12 -21.18
N SER A 473 -1.67 -8.23 -21.24
CA SER A 473 -1.56 -6.88 -20.67
C SER A 473 -1.40 -6.89 -19.15
N SER A 474 -2.07 -7.81 -18.45
CA SER A 474 -1.90 -8.00 -17.01
C SER A 474 -0.53 -8.51 -16.60
N MET A 475 0.25 -9.04 -17.54
CA MET A 475 1.65 -9.43 -17.34
C MET A 475 2.64 -8.30 -17.67
N GLY A 476 2.15 -7.12 -18.07
CA GLY A 476 2.97 -5.92 -18.33
C GLY A 476 3.23 -5.63 -19.81
N GLU A 477 2.79 -6.50 -20.71
CA GLU A 477 2.95 -6.29 -22.16
C GLU A 477 2.00 -5.19 -22.67
N ARG A 478 2.49 -4.36 -23.59
CA ARG A 478 1.69 -3.28 -24.19
C ARG A 478 1.38 -3.60 -25.65
N LEU A 479 0.30 -4.35 -25.87
CA LEU A 479 -0.17 -4.71 -27.21
C LEU A 479 -0.87 -3.55 -27.95
N PHE A 480 -1.35 -2.54 -27.22
CA PHE A 480 -2.10 -1.41 -27.76
C PHE A 480 -1.50 -0.08 -27.28
N PRO A 481 -1.51 0.98 -28.12
CA PRO A 481 -2.30 1.11 -29.34
C PRO A 481 -1.68 0.42 -30.58
N SER A 482 -2.50 -0.27 -31.37
CA SER A 482 -2.07 -1.02 -32.57
C SER A 482 -3.19 -1.11 -33.61
N LYS A 483 -2.83 -1.38 -34.87
CA LYS A 483 -3.80 -1.74 -35.89
C LYS A 483 -4.27 -3.18 -35.65
N VAL A 484 -5.58 -3.41 -35.77
CA VAL A 484 -6.18 -4.72 -35.56
C VAL A 484 -7.17 -5.01 -36.68
N LEU A 485 -7.08 -6.21 -37.24
CA LEU A 485 -7.93 -6.69 -38.32
C LEU A 485 -8.97 -7.65 -37.77
N PHE A 486 -10.23 -7.23 -37.70
CA PHE A 486 -11.36 -8.08 -37.35
C PHE A 486 -11.98 -8.64 -38.63
N SER A 487 -11.94 -9.97 -38.80
CA SER A 487 -12.42 -10.65 -40.00
C SER A 487 -13.67 -11.46 -39.73
N LEU A 488 -14.69 -11.30 -40.58
CA LEU A 488 -15.91 -12.09 -40.62
C LEU A 488 -16.02 -12.78 -41.98
N VAL A 489 -15.45 -13.99 -42.09
CA VAL A 489 -15.33 -14.74 -43.34
C VAL A 489 -15.97 -16.12 -43.17
N GLY A 490 -16.99 -16.42 -43.98
CA GLY A 490 -17.68 -17.72 -43.94
C GLY A 490 -18.32 -18.04 -42.58
N GLY A 491 -18.82 -17.02 -41.86
CA GLY A 491 -19.41 -17.17 -40.53
C GLY A 491 -18.40 -17.36 -39.39
N ARG A 492 -17.09 -17.26 -39.67
CA ARG A 492 -16.02 -17.32 -38.65
C ARG A 492 -15.55 -15.93 -38.29
N TYR A 493 -15.38 -15.71 -37.00
CA TYR A 493 -14.77 -14.52 -36.44
C TYR A 493 -13.28 -14.78 -36.21
N LEU A 494 -12.42 -14.01 -36.86
CA LEU A 494 -10.97 -14.05 -36.70
C LEU A 494 -10.48 -12.63 -36.35
N VAL A 495 -9.35 -12.55 -35.67
CA VAL A 495 -8.75 -11.28 -35.25
C VAL A 495 -7.24 -11.38 -35.22
N ASP A 496 -6.58 -10.41 -35.86
CA ASP A 496 -5.13 -10.33 -35.97
C ASP A 496 -4.66 -8.93 -35.55
N ILE A 497 -3.61 -8.86 -34.74
CA ILE A 497 -2.89 -7.60 -34.45
C ILE A 497 -1.84 -7.43 -35.55
N LEU A 498 -1.86 -6.32 -36.26
CA LEU A 498 -1.06 -6.05 -37.47
C LEU A 498 0.29 -5.40 -37.17
#